data_AF-A0A7R8WB17-F1
#
_entry.id   AF-A0A7R8WB17-F1
#
_cell.length_a   1.000
_cell.length_b   1.000
_cell.length_c   1.000
_cell.angle_alpha   90.00
_cell.angle_beta   90.00
_cell.angle_gamma   90.00
#
_symmetry.space_group_name_H-M   'P 1'
#
loop_
_entity.id
_entity.type
_entity.pdbx_description
1 polymer ?
#
loop_
_entity_poly.entity_id
_entity_poly.type
_entity_poly.pdbx_seq_one_letter_code
_entity_poly.pdbx_strand_id
1 'polypeptide(L)'
;MLCPGSVFGMFFVLNVLLWIEDSSGAVPFSTLVALLALWFGISVPLTFVGAYFGFRKRALDFPVRTNQIPRQIPEQTIYTQPLPGIIMGGVLPFGCIFIQLFFILNSIWASQTYYMFGFLFLVFLILIQWTRLWCHEDTMKVETRLHSSLDVE
;
A
#
# COMPACT_ATOMS: atom_id res chain seq x y z
N MET A 1 6.18 9.71 4.11
CA MET A 1 6.16 10.20 5.50
C MET A 1 4.75 10.42 6.06
N LEU A 2 3.73 10.65 5.23
CA LEU A 2 2.34 10.83 5.69
C LEU A 2 1.78 9.64 6.51
N CYS A 3 1.89 8.40 6.02
CA CYS A 3 1.37 7.23 6.74
C CYS A 3 2.08 6.93 8.08
N PRO A 4 3.42 6.93 8.19
CA PRO A 4 4.06 6.74 9.50
C PRO A 4 3.88 7.96 10.43
N GLY A 5 3.80 9.18 9.87
CA GLY A 5 3.52 10.40 10.64
C GLY A 5 2.12 10.44 11.25
N SER A 6 1.11 9.92 10.54
CA SER A 6 -0.26 9.84 11.08
C SER A 6 -0.37 8.85 12.24
N VAL A 7 0.31 7.69 12.16
CA VAL A 7 0.36 6.71 13.25
C VAL A 7 1.05 7.29 14.48
N PHE A 8 2.16 8.02 14.31
CA PHE A 8 2.83 8.70 15.41
C PHE A 8 1.96 9.80 16.02
N GLY A 9 1.25 10.58 15.20
CA GLY A 9 0.29 11.58 15.67
C GLY A 9 -0.84 10.97 16.50
N MET A 10 -1.42 9.86 16.04
CA MET A 10 -2.43 9.09 16.80
C MET A 10 -1.87 8.59 18.13
N PHE A 11 -0.66 8.03 18.12
CA PHE A 11 0.00 7.55 19.34
C PHE A 11 0.27 8.68 20.34
N PHE A 12 0.69 9.86 19.86
CA PHE A 12 0.94 11.04 20.69
C PHE A 12 -0.34 11.57 21.34
N VAL A 13 -1.44 11.67 20.58
CA VAL A 13 -2.74 12.10 21.11
C VAL A 13 -3.25 11.13 22.17
N LEU A 14 -3.16 9.81 21.92
CA LEU A 14 -3.53 8.79 22.90
C LEU A 14 -2.65 8.87 24.16
N ASN A 15 -1.35 9.15 24.01
CA ASN A 15 -0.44 9.31 25.15
C ASN A 15 -0.79 10.53 26.02
N VAL A 16 -1.15 11.66 25.41
CA VAL A 16 -1.59 12.87 26.12
C VAL A 16 -2.89 12.61 26.89
N LEU A 17 -3.85 11.89 26.31
CA LEU A 17 -5.08 11.51 27.01
C LEU A 17 -4.82 10.61 28.22
N LEU A 18 -3.94 9.62 28.08
CA LEU A 18 -3.54 8.73 29.18
C LEU A 18 -2.81 9.46 30.31
N TRP A 19 -2.08 10.53 29.98
CA TRP A 19 -1.37 11.37 30.95
C TRP A 19 -2.33 12.23 31.77
N ILE A 20 -3.46 12.67 31.19
CA ILE A 20 -4.50 13.43 31.90
C ILE A 20 -5.24 12.54 32.93
N GLU A 21 -5.41 11.26 32.62
CA GLU A 21 -6.08 10.30 33.52
C GLU A 21 -5.15 9.65 34.57
N ASP A 22 -3.90 10.10 34.69
CA ASP A 22 -2.87 9.52 35.60
C ASP A 22 -2.81 7.98 35.52
N SER A 23 -3.06 7.44 34.32
CA SER A 23 -3.21 6.00 34.12
C SER A 23 -1.84 5.34 34.06
N SER A 24 -1.67 4.17 34.70
CA SER A 24 -0.44 3.36 34.65
C SER A 24 -0.06 2.86 33.24
N GLY A 25 -0.88 3.14 32.22
CA GLY A 25 -0.57 2.95 30.80
C GLY A 25 0.10 4.17 30.13
N ALA A 26 0.27 5.29 30.84
CA ALA A 26 0.96 6.47 30.34
C ALA A 26 2.45 6.18 30.13
N VAL A 27 2.93 6.42 28.92
CA VAL A 27 4.30 6.11 28.53
C VAL A 27 5.20 7.24 29.07
N PRO A 28 6.22 6.94 29.91
CA PRO A 28 7.03 7.99 30.53
C PRO A 28 7.74 8.84 29.48
N PHE A 29 7.97 10.13 29.76
CA PHE A 29 8.53 11.08 28.78
C PHE A 29 9.83 10.59 28.11
N SER A 30 10.68 9.86 28.86
CA SER A 30 11.92 9.28 28.34
C SER A 30 11.71 8.26 27.23
N THR A 31 10.67 7.42 27.31
CA THR A 31 10.40 6.42 26.27
C THR A 31 9.78 7.07 25.04
N LEU A 32 9.03 8.17 25.19
CA LEU A 32 8.51 8.95 24.07
C LEU A 32 9.65 9.59 23.25
N VAL A 33 10.65 10.18 23.93
CA VAL A 33 11.86 10.70 23.27
C VAL A 33 12.68 9.59 22.62
N ALA A 34 12.82 8.43 23.28
CA ALA A 34 13.53 7.28 22.71
C ALA A 34 12.83 6.71 21.46
N LEU A 35 11.49 6.61 21.47
CA LEU A 35 10.68 6.22 20.32
C LEU A 35 10.84 7.20 19.15
N LEU A 36 10.81 8.50 19.43
CA LEU A 36 11.00 9.54 18.41
C LEU A 36 12.43 9.50 17.84
N ALA A 37 13.45 9.37 18.68
CA ALA A 37 14.84 9.27 18.25
C ALA A 37 15.12 8.00 17.42
N LEU A 38 14.61 6.85 17.84
CA LEU A 38 14.69 5.59 17.09
C LEU A 38 13.98 5.72 15.73
N TRP A 39 12.79 6.32 15.74
CA TRP A 39 11.97 6.47 14.53
C TRP A 39 12.63 7.40 13.50
N PHE A 40 13.13 8.56 13.92
CA PHE A 40 13.93 9.43 13.05
C PHE A 40 15.23 8.75 12.63
N GLY A 41 15.89 8.04 13.55
CA GLY A 41 17.14 7.33 13.32
C GLY A 41 17.03 6.23 12.26
N ILE A 42 15.87 5.60 12.06
CA ILE A 42 15.65 4.59 11.01
C ILE A 42 15.04 5.23 9.76
N SER A 43 14.05 6.11 9.91
CA SER A 43 13.27 6.63 8.78
C SER A 43 14.07 7.59 7.90
N VAL A 44 14.93 8.42 8.49
CA VAL A 44 15.75 9.39 7.77
C VAL A 44 16.82 8.71 6.91
N PRO A 45 17.66 7.79 7.41
CA PRO A 45 18.61 7.12 6.55
C PRO A 45 17.91 6.24 5.51
N LEU A 46 16.81 5.58 5.84
CA LEU A 46 16.09 4.75 4.86
C LEU A 46 15.50 5.58 3.72
N THR A 47 14.94 6.76 4.00
CA THR A 47 14.48 7.67 2.95
C THR A 47 15.61 8.29 2.15
N PHE A 48 16.72 8.62 2.81
CA PHE A 48 17.90 9.14 2.13
C PHE A 48 18.51 8.10 1.19
N VAL A 49 18.62 6.84 1.64
CA VAL A 49 19.05 5.71 0.82
C VAL A 49 18.08 5.49 -0.35
N GLY A 50 16.77 5.47 -0.09
CA GLY A 50 15.76 5.35 -1.13
C GLY A 50 15.83 6.47 -2.18
N ALA A 51 16.02 7.72 -1.74
CA ALA A 51 16.21 8.87 -2.62
C ALA A 51 17.51 8.77 -3.42
N TYR A 52 18.62 8.39 -2.78
CA TYR A 52 19.92 8.21 -3.44
C TYR A 52 19.85 7.16 -4.56
N PHE A 53 19.21 6.02 -4.32
CA PHE A 53 18.96 5.02 -5.36
C PHE A 53 17.98 5.51 -6.43
N GLY A 54 16.97 6.30 -6.04
CA GLY A 54 16.00 6.91 -6.96
C GLY A 54 16.63 7.89 -7.94
N PHE A 55 17.49 8.80 -7.46
CA PHE A 55 18.19 9.78 -8.30
C PHE A 55 19.26 9.16 -9.20
N ARG A 56 19.78 7.99 -8.85
CA ARG A 56 20.75 7.26 -9.66
C ARG A 56 20.08 6.46 -10.78
N LYS A 57 18.76 6.25 -10.74
CA LYS A 57 18.02 5.75 -11.90
C LYS A 57 17.91 6.88 -12.93
N ARG A 58 18.22 6.53 -14.18
CA ARG A 58 18.12 7.44 -15.33
C ARG A 58 16.71 8.05 -15.36
N ALA A 59 16.61 9.36 -15.52
CA ALA A 59 15.34 10.02 -15.75
C ALA A 59 14.63 9.32 -16.92
N LEU A 60 13.33 9.06 -16.78
CA LEU A 60 12.51 8.49 -17.84
C LEU A 60 12.64 9.39 -19.07
N ASP A 61 13.41 8.92 -20.06
CA ASP A 61 13.49 9.54 -21.38
C ASP A 61 12.11 9.35 -22.00
N PHE A 62 11.32 10.43 -22.05
CA PHE A 62 10.03 10.42 -22.72
C PHE A 62 10.26 10.08 -24.20
N PRO A 63 9.64 9.03 -24.74
CA PRO A 63 9.97 8.50 -26.07
C PRO A 63 9.62 9.45 -27.22
N VAL A 64 8.98 10.60 -26.94
CA VAL A 64 8.46 11.51 -27.95
C VAL A 64 8.75 12.97 -27.56
N ARG A 65 9.20 13.77 -28.53
CA ARG A 65 9.31 15.23 -28.41
C ARG A 65 7.89 15.80 -28.23
N THR A 66 7.63 16.49 -27.13
CA THR A 66 6.30 17.08 -26.87
C THR A 66 5.95 18.08 -27.99
N ASN A 67 4.93 17.75 -28.79
CA ASN A 67 4.37 18.68 -29.77
C ASN A 67 3.67 19.83 -29.02
N GLN A 68 3.88 21.08 -29.45
CA GLN A 68 3.37 22.29 -28.77
C GLN A 68 1.87 22.54 -29.03
N ILE A 69 1.25 21.76 -29.91
CA ILE A 69 -0.20 21.80 -30.16
C ILE A 69 -0.88 20.83 -29.18
N PRO A 70 -1.77 21.29 -28.29
CA PRO A 70 -2.46 20.41 -27.36
C PRO A 70 -3.36 19.45 -28.15
N ARG A 71 -3.02 18.16 -28.18
CA ARG A 71 -3.93 17.12 -28.69
C ARG A 71 -5.19 17.10 -27.82
N GLN A 72 -6.36 16.97 -28.44
CA GLN A 72 -7.59 16.70 -27.73
C GLN A 72 -7.46 15.36 -27.00
N ILE A 73 -7.63 15.37 -25.68
CA ILE A 73 -7.58 14.17 -24.85
C ILE A 73 -8.89 13.42 -25.12
N PRO A 74 -8.85 12.19 -25.66
CA PRO A 74 -10.07 11.43 -25.91
C PRO A 74 -10.84 11.23 -24.59
N GLU A 75 -12.17 11.23 -24.69
CA GLU A 75 -13.08 11.02 -23.56
C GLU A 75 -12.66 9.75 -22.78
N GLN A 76 -12.19 9.91 -21.53
CA GLN A 76 -11.81 8.75 -20.71
C GLN A 76 -13.06 7.98 -20.29
N THR A 77 -13.14 6.71 -20.68
CA THR A 77 -14.22 5.82 -20.22
C THR A 77 -14.09 5.57 -18.71
N ILE A 78 -15.22 5.28 -18.03
CA ILE A 78 -15.29 5.10 -16.56
C ILE A 78 -14.28 4.06 -16.05
N TYR A 79 -13.93 3.05 -16.85
CA TYR A 79 -12.98 1.99 -16.46
C TYR A 79 -11.52 2.45 -16.39
N THR A 80 -11.20 3.57 -17.03
CA THR A 80 -9.86 4.17 -17.07
C THR A 80 -9.65 5.20 -15.96
N GLN A 81 -10.69 5.53 -15.22
CA GLN A 81 -10.61 6.48 -14.12
C GLN A 81 -9.90 5.82 -12.92
N PRO A 82 -9.02 6.56 -12.21
CA PRO A 82 -8.26 6.00 -11.09
C PRO A 82 -9.16 5.58 -9.92
N LEU A 83 -10.34 6.18 -9.78
CA LEU A 83 -11.26 5.94 -8.67
C LEU A 83 -11.78 4.49 -8.60
N PRO A 84 -12.40 3.92 -9.67
CA PRO A 84 -12.84 2.53 -9.65
C PRO A 84 -11.67 1.53 -9.50
N GLY A 85 -10.49 1.84 -10.03
CA GLY A 85 -9.29 1.00 -9.86
C GLY A 85 -8.85 0.88 -8.40
N ILE A 86 -8.88 1.99 -7.65
CA ILE A 86 -8.53 2.00 -6.21
C ILE A 86 -9.55 1.19 -5.39
N ILE A 87 -10.85 1.33 -5.68
CA ILE A 87 -11.92 0.62 -4.96
C ILE A 87 -11.84 -0.89 -5.25
N MET A 88 -11.73 -1.28 -6.51
CA MET A 88 -11.61 -2.70 -6.89
C MET A 88 -10.33 -3.33 -6.35
N GLY A 89 -9.21 -2.59 -6.36
CA GLY A 89 -7.93 -3.04 -5.81
C GLY A 89 -7.93 -3.18 -4.28
N GLY A 90 -8.73 -2.39 -3.55
CA GLY A 90 -8.81 -2.43 -2.08
C GLY A 90 -9.80 -3.45 -1.50
N VAL A 91 -10.93 -3.69 -2.18
CA VAL A 91 -11.96 -4.64 -1.73
C VAL A 91 -11.44 -6.08 -1.71
N LEU A 92 -10.64 -6.46 -2.71
CA LEU A 92 -10.08 -7.80 -2.84
C LEU A 92 -9.18 -8.23 -1.66
N PRO A 93 -8.14 -7.46 -1.28
CA PRO A 93 -7.29 -7.81 -0.15
C PRO A 93 -8.04 -7.71 1.18
N PHE A 94 -8.99 -6.78 1.31
CA PHE A 94 -9.82 -6.66 2.52
C PHE A 94 -10.69 -7.91 2.74
N GLY A 95 -11.40 -8.37 1.70
CA GLY A 95 -12.21 -9.58 1.76
C GLY A 95 -11.37 -10.84 2.06
N CYS A 96 -10.18 -10.93 1.48
CA CYS A 96 -9.28 -12.04 1.74
C CYS A 96 -8.85 -12.12 3.21
N ILE A 97 -8.44 -11.00 3.81
CA ILE A 97 -8.04 -10.94 5.22
C ILE A 97 -9.24 -11.24 6.14
N PHE A 98 -10.42 -10.72 5.82
CA PHE A 98 -11.63 -10.94 6.61
C PHE A 98 -12.01 -12.43 6.70
N ILE A 99 -12.07 -13.12 5.56
CA ILE A 99 -12.38 -14.56 5.52
C ILE A 99 -11.31 -15.37 6.26
N GLN A 100 -10.04 -14.97 6.13
CA GLN A 100 -8.92 -15.61 6.82
C GLN A 100 -9.10 -15.53 8.35
N LEU A 101 -9.39 -14.33 8.88
CA LEU A 101 -9.60 -14.10 10.30
C LEU A 101 -10.82 -14.84 10.84
N PHE A 102 -11.92 -14.87 10.07
CA PHE A 102 -13.11 -15.63 10.44
C PHE A 102 -12.83 -17.13 10.55
N PHE A 103 -12.04 -17.70 9.63
CA PHE A 103 -11.64 -19.10 9.69
C PHE A 103 -10.72 -19.40 10.87
N ILE A 104 -9.80 -18.49 11.19
CA ILE A 104 -8.90 -18.62 12.35
C ILE A 104 -9.71 -18.65 13.65
N LEU A 105 -10.63 -17.70 13.82
CA LEU A 105 -11.46 -17.62 15.03
C LEU A 105 -12.34 -18.86 15.21
N ASN A 106 -13.00 -19.34 14.14
CA ASN A 106 -13.79 -20.58 14.20
C ASN A 106 -12.92 -21.81 14.49
N SER A 107 -11.72 -21.88 13.92
CA SER A 107 -10.82 -23.03 14.10
C SER A 107 -10.27 -23.13 15.53
N ILE A 108 -10.00 -21.97 16.15
CA ILE A 108 -9.57 -21.89 17.56
C ILE A 108 -10.69 -22.39 18.48
N TRP A 109 -11.94 -21.95 18.23
CA TRP A 109 -13.09 -22.36 19.03
C TRP A 109 -13.43 -23.85 18.86
N ALA A 110 -13.22 -24.40 17.66
CA ALA A 110 -13.41 -25.81 17.37
C ALA A 110 -12.22 -26.72 17.77
N SER A 111 -11.10 -26.14 18.26
CA SER A 111 -9.85 -26.86 18.59
C SER A 111 -9.26 -27.68 17.42
N GLN A 112 -9.52 -27.26 16.17
CA GLN A 112 -9.10 -27.95 14.93
C GLN A 112 -8.00 -27.16 14.20
N THR A 113 -6.91 -26.83 14.91
CA THR A 113 -5.85 -25.93 14.43
C THR A 113 -5.12 -26.42 13.17
N TYR A 114 -5.10 -27.74 12.92
CA TYR A 114 -4.45 -28.32 11.74
C TYR A 114 -5.16 -27.97 10.41
N TYR A 115 -6.48 -27.87 10.41
CA TYR A 115 -7.25 -27.50 9.21
C TYR A 115 -7.09 -26.02 8.85
N MET A 116 -6.84 -25.17 9.84
CA MET A 116 -6.59 -23.73 9.67
C MET A 116 -5.32 -23.48 8.85
N PHE A 117 -4.20 -24.14 9.20
CA PHE A 117 -2.91 -23.96 8.53
C PHE A 117 -2.94 -24.40 7.05
N GLY A 118 -3.65 -25.49 6.73
CA GLY A 118 -3.82 -25.94 5.34
C GLY A 118 -4.63 -24.97 4.49
N PHE A 119 -5.72 -24.43 5.03
CA PHE A 119 -6.54 -23.42 4.35
C PHE A 119 -5.79 -22.09 4.17
N LEU A 120 -5.05 -21.64 5.18
CA LEU A 120 -4.17 -20.46 5.11
C LEU A 120 -3.17 -20.55 3.96
N PHE A 121 -2.52 -21.71 3.81
CA PHE A 121 -1.56 -21.93 2.73
C PHE A 121 -2.22 -21.86 1.34
N LEU A 122 -3.42 -22.43 1.20
CA LEU A 122 -4.17 -22.40 -0.06
C LEU A 122 -4.57 -20.96 -0.43
N VAL A 123 -5.07 -20.19 0.53
CA VAL A 123 -5.44 -18.77 0.32
C VAL A 123 -4.21 -17.93 -0.04
N PHE A 124 -3.05 -18.21 0.56
CA PHE A 124 -1.79 -17.55 0.21
C PHE A 124 -1.38 -17.80 -1.24
N LEU A 125 -1.48 -19.04 -1.73
CA LEU A 125 -1.22 -19.36 -3.14
C LEU A 125 -2.18 -18.65 -4.09
N ILE A 126 -3.48 -18.63 -3.74
CA ILE A 126 -4.50 -17.91 -4.50
C ILE A 126 -4.13 -16.42 -4.58
N LEU A 127 -3.78 -15.76 -3.46
CA LEU A 127 -3.37 -14.35 -3.45
C LEU A 127 -2.15 -14.06 -4.31
N ILE A 128 -1.16 -14.96 -4.33
CA ILE A 128 0.01 -14.81 -5.23
C ILE A 128 -0.46 -14.84 -6.68
N GLN A 129 -1.31 -15.80 -7.04
CA GLN A 129 -1.83 -15.90 -8.40
C GLN A 129 -2.65 -14.66 -8.79
N TRP A 130 -3.49 -14.15 -7.87
CA TRP A 130 -4.22 -12.89 -8.06
C TRP A 130 -3.29 -11.71 -8.26
N THR A 131 -2.25 -11.59 -7.44
CA THR A 131 -1.27 -10.49 -7.56
C THR A 131 -0.56 -10.53 -8.92
N ARG A 132 -0.24 -11.73 -9.41
CA ARG A 132 0.33 -11.92 -10.75
C ARG A 132 -0.65 -11.57 -11.85
N LEU A 133 -1.91 -12.00 -11.73
CA LEU A 133 -2.96 -11.70 -12.71
C LEU A 133 -3.27 -10.20 -12.78
N TRP A 134 -3.34 -9.54 -11.62
CA TRP A 134 -3.58 -8.10 -11.53
C TRP A 134 -2.40 -7.30 -12.10
N CYS A 135 -1.16 -7.73 -11.82
CA CYS A 135 0.04 -7.15 -12.42
C CYS A 135 0.08 -7.35 -13.95
N HIS A 136 -0.40 -8.50 -14.45
CA HIS A 136 -0.50 -8.77 -15.88
C HIS A 136 -1.56 -7.89 -16.57
N GLU A 137 -2.74 -7.75 -15.95
CA GLU A 137 -3.83 -6.89 -16.43
C GLU A 137 -3.38 -5.43 -16.56
N ASP A 138 -2.69 -4.88 -15.56
CA ASP A 138 -2.15 -3.53 -15.61
C ASP A 138 -1.08 -3.36 -16.70
N THR A 139 -0.24 -4.37 -16.90
CA THR A 139 0.79 -4.35 -17.96
C THR A 139 0.14 -4.28 -19.35
N MET A 140 -0.93 -5.05 -19.60
CA MET A 140 -1.67 -5.00 -20.87
C MET A 140 -2.36 -3.65 -21.10
N LYS A 141 -2.94 -3.06 -20.05
CA LYS A 141 -3.54 -1.72 -20.15
C LYS A 141 -2.51 -0.63 -20.49
N VAL A 142 -1.27 -0.77 -20.01
CA VAL A 142 -0.19 0.17 -20.35
C VAL A 142 0.25 0.00 -21.81
N GLU A 143 0.44 -1.24 -22.27
CA GLU A 143 0.85 -1.54 -23.64
C GLU A 143 -0.18 -1.06 -24.67
N THR A 144 -1.47 -1.30 -24.42
CA THR A 144 -2.55 -0.87 -25.32
C THR A 144 -2.61 0.66 -25.43
N ARG A 145 -2.30 1.39 -24.34
CA ARG A 145 -2.22 2.86 -24.35
C ARG A 145 -1.01 3.39 -25.13
N LEU A 146 0.10 2.66 -25.14
CA LEU A 146 1.27 3.02 -25.96
C LEU A 146 0.96 2.83 -27.44
N HIS A 147 0.36 1.71 -27.81
CA HIS A 147 0.02 1.40 -29.21
C HIS A 147 -1.00 2.40 -29.77
N SER A 148 -2.05 2.72 -29.01
CA SER A 148 -3.03 3.75 -29.41
C SER A 148 -2.44 5.15 -29.52
N SER A 149 -1.27 5.41 -28.91
CA SER A 149 -0.58 6.71 -29.02
C SER A 149 0.31 6.77 -30.26
N LEU A 150 0.89 5.65 -30.67
CA LEU A 150 1.74 5.49 -31.87
C LEU A 150 0.93 5.52 -33.16
N ASP A 151 -0.26 4.91 -33.21
CA ASP A 151 -1.12 4.87 -34.41
C ASP A 151 -1.72 6.25 -34.78
N VAL A 152 -1.48 7.28 -33.97
CA VAL A 152 -1.98 8.66 -34.17
C VAL A 152 -0.87 9.59 -34.70
N GLU A 153 0.40 9.15 -34.75
CA GLU A 153 1.51 9.83 -35.44
C GLU A 153 1.68 9.36 -36.88
#